data_AF-A0A2U0I3W5-F1
#
_entry.id   AF-A0A2U0I3W5-F1
#
_cell.length_a   1.000
_cell.length_b   1.000
_cell.length_c   1.000
_cell.angle_alpha   90.00
_cell.angle_beta   90.00
_cell.angle_gamma   90.00
#
_symmetry.space_group_name_H-M   'P 1'
#
loop_
_entity.id
_entity.type
_entity.pdbx_description
1 polymer ?
#
loop_
_entity_poly.entity_id
_entity_poly.type
_entity_poly.pdbx_seq_one_letter_code
_entity_poly.pdbx_strand_id
1 'polypeptide(L)'
;MKNFTKILTPPLKLLLILLLFGNFMNAQTLSEFCATPEDTAPDPANVYSYSADPATLDDCQPIVVNIFFWGVNRPNGQNDYPDREHMTLETVANLNIVYNEFGIYFKYRGYEEFDSPALPNDPNGYYILEHWTHFSALTTYAANNGYRKNDAFNVYAYGWGNGFGGISPGYNTTISGLSSGHLAADDHIPVHEIGHNLSIRHTRSCGSICEHVTRDPNDPNFNADVTADRVVDTAAMPCSFRDPSCDCYPDIDPLTCAYTGDGKDCQGTDYAIFPEDLKNAMSNANLCPENLLTTGQGIRAREALIADTQGNYAPTLTTIESLYEPYAGEYYDLGPEQDPKDKPLFQPGFDYKFYRCCCDYPQPSDFNDVSFEYGGVNPILSISKYETDFDLITHPNHTAIYIEMELCDYNGQNVRKCYDNWNRAADDGSVTKFNDGVFNTNVTVMPKDSQSINDPDLVNDLGPGLYKIDKNYNDGSTDETVIQKNNN
;
A
#
# COMPACT_ATOMS: atom_id res chain seq x y z
N MET A 1 18.24 -38.06 56.03
CA MET A 1 16.85 -38.27 55.57
C MET A 1 15.94 -37.24 56.24
N LYS A 2 15.52 -36.22 55.51
CA LYS A 2 14.23 -35.52 55.67
C LYS A 2 14.13 -34.44 54.58
N ASN A 3 13.36 -34.78 53.55
CA ASN A 3 12.58 -33.95 52.63
C ASN A 3 12.89 -32.45 52.60
N PHE A 4 13.60 -32.01 51.56
CA PHE A 4 13.45 -30.67 51.00
C PHE A 4 12.45 -30.74 49.84
N THR A 5 11.17 -30.70 50.19
CA THR A 5 10.08 -30.38 49.25
C THR A 5 9.34 -29.19 49.82
N LYS A 6 9.01 -28.22 48.95
CA LYS A 6 8.47 -26.85 49.20
C LYS A 6 9.61 -25.84 49.45
N ILE A 7 9.74 -24.72 48.75
CA ILE A 7 8.71 -23.78 48.29
C ILE A 7 9.21 -23.13 46.98
N LEU A 8 8.57 -23.44 45.85
CA LEU A 8 8.58 -22.55 44.68
C LEU A 8 7.29 -21.74 44.78
N THR A 9 7.42 -20.42 44.95
CA THR A 9 6.30 -19.49 45.07
C THR A 9 5.51 -19.44 43.74
N PRO A 10 4.19 -19.17 43.77
CA PRO A 10 3.34 -19.12 42.57
C PRO A 10 3.90 -18.30 41.38
N PRO A 11 4.58 -17.15 41.55
CA PRO A 11 5.15 -16.42 40.41
C PRO A 11 6.32 -17.15 39.74
N LEU A 12 7.06 -18.00 40.45
CA LEU A 12 8.23 -18.69 39.87
C LEU A 12 7.86 -19.91 39.02
N LYS A 13 6.70 -20.52 39.27
CA LYS A 13 6.15 -21.57 38.38
C LYS A 13 5.59 -20.98 37.09
N LEU A 14 4.98 -19.79 37.15
CA LEU A 14 4.48 -19.09 35.97
C LEU A 14 5.62 -18.62 35.07
N LEU A 15 6.72 -18.12 35.66
CA LEU A 15 7.92 -17.71 34.93
C LEU A 15 8.62 -18.90 34.24
N LEU A 16 8.69 -20.07 34.89
CA LEU A 16 9.29 -21.27 34.30
C LEU A 16 8.41 -21.87 33.18
N ILE A 17 7.09 -21.73 33.29
CA ILE A 17 6.14 -22.14 32.24
C ILE A 17 6.25 -21.18 31.03
N LEU A 18 6.34 -19.87 31.26
CA LEU A 18 6.60 -18.88 30.19
C LEU A 18 7.95 -19.09 29.49
N LEU A 19 9.01 -19.45 30.23
CA LEU A 19 10.32 -19.78 29.66
C LEU A 19 10.34 -21.12 28.91
N LEU A 20 9.47 -22.07 29.26
CA LEU A 20 9.32 -23.33 28.53
C LEU A 20 8.40 -23.21 27.30
N PHE A 21 7.46 -22.26 27.28
CA PHE A 21 6.69 -21.92 26.07
C PHE A 21 7.46 -21.02 25.09
N GLY A 22 8.43 -20.23 25.57
CA GLY A 22 9.29 -19.40 24.72
C GLY A 22 10.26 -20.16 23.81
N ASN A 23 10.40 -21.49 23.96
CA ASN A 23 11.28 -22.32 23.14
C ASN A 23 10.55 -23.16 22.07
N PHE A 24 9.22 -23.00 21.93
CA PHE A 24 8.42 -23.65 20.88
C PHE A 24 7.83 -22.67 19.86
N MET A 25 8.22 -21.40 19.92
CA MET A 25 8.12 -20.57 18.72
C MET A 25 9.22 -21.04 17.78
N ASN A 26 8.89 -21.94 16.84
CA ASN A 26 9.58 -21.90 15.56
C ASN A 26 9.40 -20.47 15.07
N ALA A 27 10.42 -19.63 15.22
CA ALA A 27 10.50 -18.40 14.47
C ALA A 27 10.51 -18.85 13.01
N GLN A 28 9.36 -18.73 12.34
CA GLN A 28 9.29 -18.90 10.91
C GLN A 28 10.06 -17.72 10.34
N THR A 29 11.28 -17.97 9.89
CA THR A 29 12.07 -16.97 9.18
C THR A 29 11.37 -16.73 7.86
N LEU A 30 10.79 -15.53 7.71
CA LEU A 30 10.34 -15.07 6.41
C LEU A 30 11.54 -15.06 5.47
N SER A 31 11.37 -15.64 4.28
CA SER A 31 12.46 -15.72 3.32
C SER A 31 12.45 -14.49 2.45
N GLU A 32 13.54 -13.75 2.40
CA GLU A 32 13.70 -12.57 1.52
C GLU A 32 14.08 -12.95 0.08
N PHE A 33 14.07 -14.25 -0.26
CA PHE A 33 14.46 -14.69 -1.60
C PHE A 33 13.32 -14.46 -2.59
N CYS A 34 13.67 -14.05 -3.81
CA CYS A 34 12.76 -13.88 -4.93
C CYS A 34 12.70 -15.15 -5.78
N ALA A 35 11.50 -15.64 -6.07
CA ALA A 35 11.30 -16.82 -6.92
C ALA A 35 11.03 -16.49 -8.40
N THR A 36 11.15 -15.22 -8.80
CA THR A 36 10.96 -14.77 -10.18
C THR A 36 12.02 -15.36 -11.12
N PRO A 37 11.64 -15.99 -12.24
CA PRO A 37 12.60 -16.47 -13.24
C PRO A 37 13.36 -15.31 -13.90
N GLU A 38 14.69 -15.45 -14.01
CA GLU A 38 15.53 -14.47 -14.73
C GLU A 38 15.24 -14.50 -16.25
N ASP A 39 15.01 -13.34 -16.86
CA ASP A 39 14.83 -13.24 -18.32
C ASP A 39 16.15 -13.06 -19.05
N THR A 40 16.40 -13.97 -19.99
CA THR A 40 17.59 -13.95 -20.85
C THR A 40 17.32 -13.37 -22.23
N ALA A 41 16.06 -13.10 -22.58
CA ALA A 41 15.69 -12.50 -23.85
C ALA A 41 16.24 -11.07 -23.94
N PRO A 42 16.73 -10.63 -25.12
CA PRO A 42 17.11 -9.24 -25.35
C PRO A 42 15.88 -8.33 -25.25
N ASP A 43 16.11 -7.06 -24.96
CA ASP A 43 15.04 -6.08 -24.92
C ASP A 43 14.40 -5.93 -26.31
N PRO A 44 13.08 -5.69 -26.39
CA PRO A 44 12.45 -5.37 -27.66
C PRO A 44 13.06 -4.10 -28.27
N ALA A 45 13.29 -4.11 -29.58
CA ALA A 45 13.90 -2.97 -30.27
C ALA A 45 13.07 -1.70 -30.13
N ASN A 46 13.71 -0.59 -29.77
CA ASN A 46 13.13 0.76 -29.62
C ASN A 46 12.04 0.89 -28.54
N VAL A 47 12.09 0.06 -27.50
CA VAL A 47 11.15 0.17 -26.36
C VAL A 47 11.77 0.94 -25.20
N TYR A 48 13.01 0.62 -24.83
CA TYR A 48 13.68 1.25 -23.69
C TYR A 48 14.70 2.27 -24.16
N SER A 49 14.77 3.43 -23.51
CA SER A 49 15.75 4.46 -23.82
C SER A 49 17.09 4.24 -23.13
N TYR A 50 17.13 3.42 -22.07
CA TYR A 50 18.29 3.22 -21.20
C TYR A 50 18.80 4.49 -20.51
N SER A 51 17.96 5.53 -20.49
CA SER A 51 18.27 6.79 -19.82
C SER A 51 18.30 6.61 -18.31
N ALA A 52 19.22 7.33 -17.67
CA ALA A 52 19.26 7.57 -16.23
C ALA A 52 19.18 9.07 -15.90
N ASP A 53 18.86 9.91 -16.91
CA ASP A 53 18.72 11.35 -16.73
C ASP A 53 17.35 11.65 -16.10
N PRO A 54 17.27 12.24 -14.90
CA PRO A 54 16.01 12.62 -14.28
C PRO A 54 15.13 13.52 -15.16
N ALA A 55 15.73 14.32 -16.05
CA ALA A 55 14.98 15.16 -16.98
C ALA A 55 14.10 14.36 -17.96
N THR A 56 14.36 13.06 -18.13
CA THR A 56 13.48 12.15 -18.89
C THR A 56 12.09 12.03 -18.24
N LEU A 57 11.98 12.33 -16.94
CA LEU A 57 10.75 12.28 -16.17
C LEU A 57 10.01 13.63 -16.13
N ASP A 58 10.60 14.72 -16.65
CA ASP A 58 10.02 16.08 -16.54
C ASP A 58 8.79 16.30 -17.44
N ASP A 59 8.73 15.65 -18.61
CA ASP A 59 7.63 15.78 -19.60
C ASP A 59 6.66 14.59 -19.55
N CYS A 60 6.24 14.22 -18.34
CA CYS A 60 5.46 13.01 -18.13
C CYS A 60 3.97 13.29 -17.91
N GLN A 61 3.12 12.36 -18.34
CA GLN A 61 1.76 12.24 -17.81
C GLN A 61 1.79 11.22 -16.67
N PRO A 62 1.08 11.46 -15.55
CA PRO A 62 0.90 10.47 -14.49
C PRO A 62 0.36 9.15 -15.05
N ILE A 63 0.97 8.02 -14.66
CA ILE A 63 0.47 6.69 -15.01
C ILE A 63 -0.18 6.11 -13.77
N VAL A 64 -1.50 5.87 -13.82
CA VAL A 64 -2.22 5.28 -12.70
C VAL A 64 -2.58 3.84 -13.00
N VAL A 65 -2.13 2.92 -12.16
CA VAL A 65 -2.34 1.48 -12.27
C VAL A 65 -3.34 1.04 -11.19
N ASN A 66 -4.46 0.48 -11.59
CA ASN A 66 -5.38 -0.17 -10.65
C ASN A 66 -4.69 -1.39 -10.06
N ILE A 67 -4.72 -1.55 -8.73
CA ILE A 67 -4.19 -2.73 -8.03
C ILE A 67 -5.27 -3.36 -7.14
N PHE A 68 -5.36 -4.68 -7.16
CA PHE A 68 -6.32 -5.46 -6.40
C PHE A 68 -5.63 -6.64 -5.72
N PHE A 69 -5.95 -6.87 -4.46
CA PHE A 69 -5.32 -7.91 -3.65
C PHE A 69 -6.27 -9.09 -3.40
N TRP A 70 -5.71 -10.29 -3.48
CA TRP A 70 -6.42 -11.53 -3.21
C TRP A 70 -5.74 -12.27 -2.05
N GLY A 71 -6.41 -12.35 -0.90
CA GLY A 71 -5.99 -13.19 0.20
C GLY A 71 -6.25 -14.66 -0.09
N VAL A 72 -5.19 -15.46 -0.12
CA VAL A 72 -5.31 -16.91 -0.30
C VAL A 72 -5.40 -17.55 1.07
N ASN A 73 -6.46 -18.32 1.31
CA ASN A 73 -6.70 -19.08 2.53
C ASN A 73 -6.42 -20.58 2.32
N ARG A 74 -6.22 -21.29 3.42
CA ARG A 74 -6.18 -22.77 3.41
C ARG A 74 -7.52 -23.33 2.91
N PRO A 75 -7.58 -24.59 2.45
CA PRO A 75 -8.83 -25.21 1.99
C PRO A 75 -9.97 -25.30 3.02
N ASN A 76 -9.66 -25.05 4.28
CA ASN A 76 -10.62 -25.02 5.39
C ASN A 76 -10.97 -23.59 5.84
N GLY A 77 -10.58 -22.56 5.07
CA GLY A 77 -10.81 -21.14 5.37
C GLY A 77 -9.90 -20.55 6.44
N GLN A 78 -8.93 -21.31 6.96
CA GLN A 78 -7.99 -20.77 7.93
C GLN A 78 -6.94 -19.89 7.26
N ASN A 79 -6.58 -18.80 7.95
CA ASN A 79 -5.42 -17.97 7.67
C ASN A 79 -4.67 -17.68 8.98
N ASP A 80 -3.38 -17.44 8.85
CA ASP A 80 -2.48 -17.10 9.95
C ASP A 80 -2.20 -15.58 9.99
N TYR A 81 -2.86 -14.82 9.11
CA TYR A 81 -2.70 -13.39 8.89
C TYR A 81 -4.08 -12.71 8.84
N PRO A 82 -4.73 -12.52 9.99
CA PRO A 82 -6.11 -12.03 10.04
C PRO A 82 -6.28 -10.56 9.65
N ASP A 83 -5.19 -9.79 9.59
CA ASP A 83 -5.19 -8.33 9.31
C ASP A 83 -4.72 -7.98 7.90
N ARG A 84 -4.77 -8.95 6.97
CA ARG A 84 -4.27 -8.77 5.60
C ARG A 84 -4.88 -7.58 4.87
N GLU A 85 -6.15 -7.27 5.10
CA GLU A 85 -6.78 -6.12 4.46
C GLU A 85 -6.03 -4.82 4.80
N HIS A 86 -5.74 -4.58 6.08
CA HIS A 86 -4.94 -3.43 6.52
C HIS A 86 -3.51 -3.49 5.96
N MET A 87 -2.87 -4.66 6.02
CA MET A 87 -1.51 -4.88 5.47
C MET A 87 -1.44 -4.61 3.95
N THR A 88 -2.54 -4.82 3.21
CA THR A 88 -2.58 -4.48 1.77
C THR A 88 -2.64 -2.98 1.52
N LEU A 89 -3.31 -2.21 2.41
CA LEU A 89 -3.28 -0.75 2.36
C LEU A 89 -1.88 -0.22 2.69
N GLU A 90 -1.19 -0.80 3.69
CA GLU A 90 0.22 -0.51 3.97
C GLU A 90 1.11 -0.78 2.76
N THR A 91 0.89 -1.91 2.08
CA THR A 91 1.62 -2.28 0.86
C THR A 91 1.39 -1.24 -0.25
N VAL A 92 0.13 -0.83 -0.49
CA VAL A 92 -0.16 0.23 -1.47
C VAL A 92 0.44 1.58 -1.08
N ALA A 93 0.49 1.89 0.21
CA ALA A 93 1.15 3.09 0.70
C ALA A 93 2.63 3.08 0.30
N ASN A 94 3.34 1.98 0.59
CA ASN A 94 4.74 1.79 0.26
C ASN A 94 5.00 1.91 -1.25
N LEU A 95 4.18 1.24 -2.07
CA LEU A 95 4.30 1.31 -3.52
C LEU A 95 4.13 2.74 -4.03
N ASN A 96 3.15 3.49 -3.55
CA ASN A 96 3.00 4.89 -3.94
C ASN A 96 4.16 5.74 -3.43
N ILE A 97 4.64 5.54 -2.20
CA ILE A 97 5.80 6.29 -1.68
C ILE A 97 7.03 6.15 -2.60
N VAL A 98 7.30 4.94 -3.11
CA VAL A 98 8.46 4.67 -3.97
C VAL A 98 8.22 5.05 -5.42
N TYR A 99 7.11 4.62 -6.01
CA TYR A 99 6.89 4.75 -7.46
C TYR A 99 6.37 6.13 -7.89
N ASN A 100 5.82 6.92 -6.95
CA ASN A 100 5.39 8.29 -7.23
C ASN A 100 6.57 9.20 -7.62
N GLU A 101 7.79 8.91 -7.14
CA GLU A 101 9.04 9.60 -7.55
C GLU A 101 9.28 9.46 -9.06
N PHE A 102 8.66 8.46 -9.69
CA PHE A 102 8.72 8.20 -11.12
C PHE A 102 7.36 8.45 -11.81
N GLY A 103 6.41 9.14 -11.16
CA GLY A 103 5.09 9.44 -11.72
C GLY A 103 4.24 8.21 -12.06
N ILE A 104 4.49 7.08 -11.37
CA ILE A 104 3.67 5.86 -11.42
C ILE A 104 2.92 5.75 -10.11
N TYR A 105 1.59 5.67 -10.20
CA TYR A 105 0.69 5.69 -9.06
C TYR A 105 -0.14 4.42 -9.03
N PHE A 106 -0.37 3.84 -7.86
CA PHE A 106 -1.20 2.65 -7.69
C PHE A 106 -2.54 3.02 -7.05
N LYS A 107 -3.64 2.87 -7.79
CA LYS A 107 -5.01 3.04 -7.27
C LYS A 107 -5.47 1.73 -6.61
N TYR A 108 -5.67 1.75 -5.29
CA TYR A 108 -6.23 0.60 -4.59
C TYR A 108 -7.69 0.38 -5.03
N ARG A 109 -7.99 -0.84 -5.49
CA ARG A 109 -9.34 -1.25 -5.92
C ARG A 109 -10.02 -2.21 -4.96
N GLY A 110 -9.32 -2.64 -3.90
CA GLY A 110 -9.87 -3.49 -2.86
C GLY A 110 -9.08 -4.76 -2.59
N TYR A 111 -9.64 -5.52 -1.66
CA TYR A 111 -9.15 -6.78 -1.15
C TYR A 111 -10.31 -7.77 -1.05
N GLU A 112 -10.09 -9.00 -1.49
CA GLU A 112 -11.03 -10.11 -1.30
C GLU A 112 -10.23 -11.37 -0.92
N GLU A 113 -10.89 -12.31 -0.24
CA GLU A 113 -10.28 -13.60 0.11
C GLU A 113 -10.97 -14.77 -0.59
N PHE A 114 -10.20 -15.83 -0.83
CA PHE A 114 -10.76 -17.10 -1.27
C PHE A 114 -10.03 -18.29 -0.65
N ASP A 115 -10.77 -19.40 -0.53
CA ASP A 115 -10.22 -20.66 -0.06
C ASP A 115 -9.56 -21.41 -1.23
N SER A 116 -8.28 -21.74 -1.06
CA SER A 116 -7.57 -22.57 -2.03
C SER A 116 -8.09 -24.01 -2.03
N PRO A 117 -7.98 -24.76 -3.14
CA PRO A 117 -8.45 -26.14 -3.18
C PRO A 117 -7.51 -27.06 -2.40
N ALA A 118 -8.04 -28.13 -1.81
CA ALA A 118 -7.19 -29.20 -1.29
C ALA A 118 -6.47 -29.90 -2.45
N LEU A 119 -5.15 -30.03 -2.36
CA LEU A 119 -4.32 -30.64 -3.39
C LEU A 119 -3.92 -32.07 -2.98
N PRO A 120 -3.66 -32.98 -3.95
CA PRO A 120 -3.19 -34.32 -3.63
C PRO A 120 -1.90 -34.29 -2.78
N ASN A 121 -1.98 -34.84 -1.57
CA ASN A 121 -0.88 -34.85 -0.58
C ASN A 121 -0.46 -33.48 -0.02
N ASP A 122 -1.21 -32.41 -0.31
CA ASP A 122 -0.97 -31.10 0.26
C ASP A 122 -2.28 -30.53 0.85
N PRO A 123 -2.47 -30.70 2.17
CA PRO A 123 -3.67 -30.21 2.85
C PRO A 123 -3.71 -28.69 2.99
N ASN A 124 -2.62 -27.98 2.68
CA ASN A 124 -2.56 -26.52 2.74
C ASN A 124 -2.99 -25.86 1.42
N GLY A 125 -3.08 -26.63 0.33
CA GLY A 125 -3.46 -26.08 -0.97
C GLY A 125 -2.46 -25.01 -1.44
N TYR A 126 -2.96 -23.94 -2.06
CA TYR A 126 -2.10 -22.82 -2.49
C TYR A 126 -1.79 -21.81 -1.38
N TYR A 127 -2.18 -22.10 -0.14
CA TYR A 127 -1.79 -21.28 1.00
C TYR A 127 -0.29 -21.38 1.29
N ILE A 128 0.31 -22.56 1.07
CA ILE A 128 1.75 -22.78 1.18
C ILE A 128 2.29 -23.15 -0.20
N LEU A 129 3.17 -22.32 -0.74
CA LEU A 129 3.81 -22.58 -2.02
C LEU A 129 5.13 -23.33 -1.78
N GLU A 130 5.05 -24.66 -1.79
CA GLU A 130 6.22 -25.53 -1.63
C GLU A 130 7.26 -25.37 -2.75
N HIS A 131 6.82 -24.99 -3.95
CA HIS A 131 7.67 -24.72 -5.10
C HIS A 131 7.15 -23.52 -5.88
N TRP A 132 8.04 -22.76 -6.50
CA TRP A 132 7.70 -21.59 -7.34
C TRP A 132 6.70 -21.93 -8.46
N THR A 133 6.73 -23.16 -9.00
CA THR A 133 5.77 -23.64 -10.00
C THR A 133 4.32 -23.72 -9.48
N HIS A 134 4.11 -23.81 -8.17
CA HIS A 134 2.78 -23.79 -7.55
C HIS A 134 2.09 -22.44 -7.75
N PHE A 135 2.85 -21.35 -7.90
CA PHE A 135 2.28 -20.04 -8.18
C PHE A 135 1.58 -19.98 -9.55
N SER A 136 2.14 -20.62 -10.57
CA SER A 136 1.48 -20.74 -11.89
C SER A 136 0.16 -21.54 -11.78
N ALA A 137 0.14 -22.58 -10.95
CA ALA A 137 -1.06 -23.36 -10.69
C ALA A 137 -2.11 -22.57 -9.90
N LEU A 138 -1.69 -21.80 -8.88
CA LEU A 138 -2.53 -20.87 -8.13
C LEU A 138 -3.20 -19.84 -9.06
N THR A 139 -2.42 -19.13 -9.87
CA THR A 139 -2.94 -18.08 -10.75
C THR A 139 -3.87 -18.63 -11.84
N THR A 140 -3.59 -19.85 -12.33
CA THR A 140 -4.50 -20.58 -13.23
C THR A 140 -5.81 -20.94 -12.53
N TYR A 141 -5.75 -21.48 -11.32
CA TYR A 141 -6.94 -21.78 -10.52
C TYR A 141 -7.75 -20.51 -10.24
N ALA A 142 -7.10 -19.44 -9.81
CA ALA A 142 -7.73 -18.17 -9.50
C ALA A 142 -8.48 -17.60 -10.72
N ALA A 143 -7.83 -17.55 -11.88
CA ALA A 143 -8.47 -17.10 -13.12
C ALA A 143 -9.69 -17.96 -13.50
N ASN A 144 -9.60 -19.28 -13.37
CA ASN A 144 -10.69 -20.20 -13.71
C ASN A 144 -11.90 -20.12 -12.76
N ASN A 145 -11.71 -19.57 -11.55
CA ASN A 145 -12.75 -19.47 -10.53
C ASN A 145 -13.20 -18.02 -10.28
N GLY A 146 -12.80 -17.08 -11.14
CA GLY A 146 -13.22 -15.67 -11.05
C GLY A 146 -12.45 -14.83 -10.04
N TYR A 147 -11.37 -15.36 -9.45
CA TYR A 147 -10.49 -14.63 -8.53
C TYR A 147 -9.39 -13.86 -9.29
N ARG A 148 -9.79 -13.17 -10.36
CA ARG A 148 -8.94 -12.29 -11.16
C ARG A 148 -9.75 -11.13 -11.70
N LYS A 149 -9.32 -9.91 -11.42
CA LYS A 149 -9.87 -8.68 -12.02
C LYS A 149 -9.11 -8.40 -13.31
N ASN A 150 -9.81 -8.23 -14.44
CA ASN A 150 -9.16 -7.98 -15.73
C ASN A 150 -8.69 -6.53 -15.89
N ASP A 151 -9.24 -5.63 -15.08
CA ASP A 151 -9.03 -4.19 -15.06
C ASP A 151 -8.13 -3.73 -13.90
N ALA A 152 -7.38 -4.67 -13.31
CA ALA A 152 -6.43 -4.40 -12.24
C ALA A 152 -5.22 -5.32 -12.30
N PHE A 153 -4.13 -4.83 -11.73
CA PHE A 153 -2.97 -5.61 -11.36
C PHE A 153 -3.35 -6.50 -10.17
N ASN A 154 -3.23 -7.82 -10.31
CA ASN A 154 -3.68 -8.77 -9.30
C ASN A 154 -2.50 -9.24 -8.45
N VAL A 155 -2.58 -8.99 -7.13
CA VAL A 155 -1.57 -9.45 -6.17
C VAL A 155 -2.17 -10.57 -5.32
N TYR A 156 -1.57 -11.75 -5.34
CA TYR A 156 -2.02 -12.90 -4.54
C TYR A 156 -1.20 -13.01 -3.26
N ALA A 157 -1.83 -12.70 -2.14
CA ALA A 157 -1.29 -12.82 -0.80
C ALA A 157 -1.42 -14.26 -0.28
N TYR A 158 -0.41 -15.10 -0.53
CA TYR A 158 -0.36 -16.48 -0.02
C TYR A 158 0.21 -16.52 1.40
N GLY A 159 0.03 -17.63 2.13
CA GLY A 159 0.53 -17.77 3.50
C GLY A 159 2.05 -17.70 3.55
N TRP A 160 2.72 -18.68 2.93
CA TRP A 160 4.20 -18.74 2.85
C TRP A 160 4.71 -19.37 1.57
N GLY A 161 5.93 -19.00 1.18
CA GLY A 161 6.71 -19.68 0.15
C GLY A 161 7.84 -20.47 0.80
N ASN A 162 8.11 -21.68 0.31
CA ASN A 162 9.22 -22.48 0.80
C ASN A 162 10.54 -21.92 0.23
N GLY A 163 11.17 -21.03 1.01
CA GLY A 163 12.44 -20.39 0.65
C GLY A 163 12.30 -19.23 -0.32
N PHE A 164 11.13 -18.57 -0.36
CA PHE A 164 10.95 -17.30 -1.06
C PHE A 164 9.82 -16.44 -0.44
N GLY A 165 9.97 -15.12 -0.54
CA GLY A 165 9.06 -14.13 0.03
C GLY A 165 8.05 -13.61 -0.98
N GLY A 166 8.43 -13.61 -2.26
CA GLY A 166 7.62 -13.13 -3.35
C GLY A 166 7.92 -13.84 -4.67
N ILE A 167 7.04 -13.61 -5.64
CA ILE A 167 7.18 -14.11 -7.00
C ILE A 167 6.40 -13.28 -8.01
N SER A 168 7.09 -12.83 -9.05
CA SER A 168 6.50 -12.46 -10.33
C SER A 168 6.58 -13.65 -11.30
N PRO A 169 5.51 -13.94 -12.07
CA PRO A 169 5.53 -14.99 -13.08
C PRO A 169 6.45 -14.63 -14.27
N GLY A 170 6.91 -13.38 -14.34
CA GLY A 170 7.83 -12.85 -15.32
C GLY A 170 7.60 -11.36 -15.56
N TYR A 171 8.32 -10.84 -16.54
CA TYR A 171 8.31 -9.42 -16.90
C TYR A 171 7.13 -9.08 -17.83
N ASN A 172 6.67 -7.82 -17.80
CA ASN A 172 5.48 -7.37 -18.54
C ASN A 172 4.20 -8.12 -18.17
N THR A 173 4.00 -8.36 -16.88
CA THR A 173 2.82 -9.07 -16.37
C THR A 173 2.11 -8.22 -15.32
N THR A 174 0.81 -8.47 -15.12
CA THR A 174 -0.02 -7.75 -14.14
C THR A 174 -0.48 -8.67 -13.01
N ILE A 175 0.36 -9.65 -12.67
CA ILE A 175 0.10 -10.66 -11.65
C ILE A 175 1.34 -10.80 -10.78
N SER A 176 1.21 -10.65 -9.47
CA SER A 176 2.29 -10.86 -8.52
C SER A 176 1.83 -11.75 -7.37
N GLY A 177 2.76 -12.45 -6.74
CA GLY A 177 2.56 -13.24 -5.54
C GLY A 177 3.41 -12.71 -4.41
N LEU A 178 2.79 -12.48 -3.25
CA LEU A 178 3.49 -12.03 -2.05
C LEU A 178 3.13 -12.97 -0.90
N SER A 179 4.13 -13.37 -0.12
CA SER A 179 3.90 -13.99 1.19
C SER A 179 3.21 -12.96 2.09
N SER A 180 2.17 -13.38 2.79
CA SER A 180 1.36 -12.50 3.63
C SER A 180 2.19 -11.86 4.75
N GLY A 181 3.27 -12.51 5.18
CA GLY A 181 4.20 -11.94 6.16
C GLY A 181 5.05 -10.76 5.65
N HIS A 182 5.09 -10.53 4.34
CA HIS A 182 5.81 -9.41 3.70
C HIS A 182 4.87 -8.29 3.23
N LEU A 183 3.58 -8.36 3.56
CA LEU A 183 2.65 -7.26 3.34
C LEU A 183 2.85 -6.25 4.49
N ALA A 184 3.67 -5.24 4.30
CA ALA A 184 3.89 -4.19 5.29
C ALA A 184 4.40 -2.91 4.61
N ALA A 185 4.28 -1.78 5.30
CA ALA A 185 4.63 -0.47 4.76
C ALA A 185 6.14 -0.28 4.56
N ASP A 186 6.99 -1.04 5.25
CA ASP A 186 8.44 -0.91 5.26
C ASP A 186 9.18 -2.10 4.63
N ASP A 187 8.46 -3.11 4.15
CA ASP A 187 9.05 -4.27 3.48
C ASP A 187 9.36 -3.97 2.01
N HIS A 188 10.54 -4.36 1.53
CA HIS A 188 10.98 -4.15 0.15
C HIS A 188 10.43 -5.17 -0.83
N ILE A 189 9.96 -6.33 -0.36
CA ILE A 189 9.51 -7.45 -1.22
C ILE A 189 8.36 -7.01 -2.16
N PRO A 190 7.34 -6.25 -1.74
CA PRO A 190 6.33 -5.75 -2.67
C PRO A 190 6.90 -4.86 -3.77
N VAL A 191 7.83 -3.95 -3.45
CA VAL A 191 8.48 -3.07 -4.42
C VAL A 191 9.30 -3.89 -5.41
N HIS A 192 10.02 -4.90 -4.92
CA HIS A 192 10.83 -5.81 -5.70
C HIS A 192 10.01 -6.63 -6.71
N GLU A 193 8.98 -7.33 -6.25
CA GLU A 193 8.20 -8.21 -7.12
C GLU A 193 7.38 -7.43 -8.14
N ILE A 194 6.80 -6.29 -7.74
CA ILE A 194 6.12 -5.40 -8.67
C ILE A 194 7.12 -4.76 -9.64
N GLY A 195 8.36 -4.51 -9.20
CA GLY A 195 9.44 -4.09 -10.09
C GLY A 195 9.68 -5.10 -11.22
N HIS A 196 9.73 -6.40 -10.90
CA HIS A 196 9.80 -7.45 -11.93
C HIS A 196 8.63 -7.43 -12.89
N ASN A 197 7.40 -7.30 -12.37
CA ASN A 197 6.22 -7.16 -13.22
C ASN A 197 6.38 -6.01 -14.22
N LEU A 198 6.96 -4.89 -13.77
CA LEU A 198 7.27 -3.67 -14.53
C LEU A 198 8.58 -3.73 -15.34
N SER A 199 9.09 -4.93 -15.62
CA SER A 199 10.31 -5.14 -16.43
C SER A 199 11.63 -4.68 -15.80
N ILE A 200 11.66 -4.43 -14.50
CA ILE A 200 12.90 -4.20 -13.74
C ILE A 200 13.51 -5.57 -13.39
N ARG A 201 14.81 -5.71 -13.59
CA ARG A 201 15.55 -6.96 -13.38
C ARG A 201 16.38 -6.87 -12.12
N HIS A 202 16.80 -8.03 -11.60
CA HIS A 202 17.80 -8.04 -10.55
C HIS A 202 19.10 -7.41 -11.05
N THR A 203 19.74 -6.59 -10.23
CA THR A 203 20.99 -5.85 -10.56
C THR A 203 22.22 -6.73 -10.82
N ARG A 204 22.08 -8.05 -10.71
CA ARG A 204 23.18 -9.02 -10.82
C ARG A 204 23.35 -9.55 -12.24
N SER A 205 24.60 -9.87 -12.59
CA SER A 205 24.92 -10.56 -13.84
C SER A 205 25.20 -12.04 -13.62
N CYS A 206 24.27 -12.93 -14.00
CA CYS A 206 24.45 -14.39 -13.96
C CYS A 206 24.63 -14.97 -15.37
N GLY A 207 25.86 -15.21 -15.82
CA GLY A 207 26.10 -15.85 -17.11
C GLY A 207 27.52 -15.75 -17.64
N SER A 208 27.72 -16.23 -18.88
CA SER A 208 29.00 -16.16 -19.60
C SER A 208 29.32 -14.76 -20.15
N ILE A 209 28.32 -13.90 -20.24
CA ILE A 209 28.46 -12.48 -20.58
C ILE A 209 28.21 -11.75 -19.26
N CYS A 210 29.27 -11.20 -18.67
CA CYS A 210 29.15 -10.39 -17.49
C CYS A 210 28.89 -8.93 -17.88
N GLU A 211 28.24 -8.19 -17.00
CA GLU A 211 28.26 -6.74 -17.07
C GLU A 211 29.63 -6.20 -16.66
N HIS A 212 30.13 -5.21 -17.40
CA HIS A 212 31.40 -4.55 -17.11
C HIS A 212 31.19 -3.35 -16.19
N VAL A 213 32.19 -3.05 -15.36
CA VAL A 213 32.17 -1.88 -14.45
C VAL A 213 32.14 -0.54 -15.21
N THR A 214 32.47 -0.55 -16.49
CA THR A 214 32.49 0.64 -17.36
C THR A 214 31.10 1.27 -17.51
N ARG A 215 30.99 2.56 -17.15
CA ARG A 215 29.74 3.36 -17.21
C ARG A 215 29.74 4.50 -18.22
N ASP A 216 30.80 4.67 -19.01
CA ASP A 216 30.83 5.64 -20.12
C ASP A 216 30.24 5.00 -21.38
N PRO A 217 29.08 5.46 -21.90
CA PRO A 217 28.47 4.91 -23.12
C PRO A 217 29.34 5.01 -24.38
N ASN A 218 30.40 5.82 -24.37
CA ASN A 218 31.35 5.95 -25.49
C ASN A 218 32.54 4.99 -25.40
N ASP A 219 32.71 4.28 -24.27
CA ASP A 219 33.78 3.30 -24.12
C ASP A 219 33.42 2.00 -24.87
N PRO A 220 34.33 1.40 -25.67
CA PRO A 220 34.07 0.14 -26.36
C PRO A 220 33.72 -1.05 -25.46
N ASN A 221 34.00 -0.95 -24.16
CA ASN A 221 33.68 -1.95 -23.16
C ASN A 221 32.36 -1.67 -22.42
N PHE A 222 31.65 -0.59 -22.74
CA PHE A 222 30.33 -0.35 -22.15
C PHE A 222 29.32 -1.42 -22.60
N ASN A 223 28.57 -1.97 -21.64
CA ASN A 223 27.51 -2.94 -21.91
C ASN A 223 26.38 -2.94 -20.86
N ALA A 224 26.28 -1.89 -20.04
CA ALA A 224 25.28 -1.75 -18.98
C ALA A 224 23.84 -1.71 -19.52
N ASP A 225 23.66 -1.35 -20.79
CA ASP A 225 22.38 -1.27 -21.49
C ASP A 225 21.92 -2.62 -22.10
N VAL A 226 22.80 -3.61 -22.19
CA VAL A 226 22.52 -4.89 -22.87
C VAL A 226 22.75 -6.13 -22.01
N THR A 227 23.43 -6.01 -20.88
CA THR A 227 23.72 -7.11 -19.95
C THR A 227 23.10 -6.88 -18.57
N ALA A 228 23.11 -7.93 -17.72
CA ALA A 228 22.52 -7.92 -16.38
C ALA A 228 21.08 -7.35 -16.33
N ASP A 229 20.87 -6.28 -15.58
CA ASP A 229 19.58 -5.63 -15.38
C ASP A 229 19.19 -4.64 -16.47
N ARG A 230 20.15 -4.27 -17.33
CA ARG A 230 19.99 -3.31 -18.43
C ARG A 230 19.65 -1.91 -17.97
N VAL A 231 20.25 -1.49 -16.86
CA VAL A 231 20.08 -0.16 -16.29
C VAL A 231 21.46 0.49 -16.11
N VAL A 232 21.62 1.70 -16.64
CA VAL A 232 22.95 2.31 -16.75
C VAL A 232 23.45 2.89 -15.42
N ASP A 233 22.55 3.27 -14.51
CA ASP A 233 22.87 3.89 -13.23
C ASP A 233 22.88 2.94 -12.02
N THR A 234 22.67 1.64 -12.23
CA THR A 234 22.98 0.61 -11.23
C THR A 234 24.46 0.24 -11.35
N ALA A 235 25.12 -0.23 -10.29
CA ALA A 235 26.48 -0.77 -10.39
C ALA A 235 26.51 -2.19 -10.97
N ALA A 236 27.62 -2.58 -11.60
CA ALA A 236 27.80 -3.95 -12.06
C ALA A 236 28.01 -4.86 -10.85
N MET A 237 27.22 -5.92 -10.72
CA MET A 237 27.24 -6.78 -9.53
C MET A 237 27.53 -8.26 -9.84
N PRO A 238 28.17 -8.98 -8.90
CA PRO A 238 28.36 -10.42 -9.03
C PRO A 238 27.01 -11.16 -9.05
N CYS A 239 27.01 -12.36 -9.64
CA CYS A 239 25.80 -13.20 -9.75
C CYS A 239 25.18 -13.58 -8.38
N SER A 240 25.97 -13.64 -7.31
CA SER A 240 25.44 -13.95 -5.98
C SER A 240 26.35 -13.34 -4.92
N PHE A 241 25.74 -12.66 -3.95
CA PHE A 241 26.38 -12.29 -2.69
C PHE A 241 26.27 -13.40 -1.63
N ARG A 242 25.37 -14.36 -1.85
CA ARG A 242 25.15 -15.49 -0.95
C ARG A 242 26.16 -16.60 -1.22
N ASP A 243 26.83 -17.04 -0.16
CA ASP A 243 27.60 -18.28 -0.14
C ASP A 243 26.69 -19.45 0.32
N PRO A 244 26.36 -20.39 -0.58
CA PRO A 244 25.45 -21.49 -0.27
C PRO A 244 26.04 -22.52 0.71
N SER A 245 27.34 -22.50 0.98
CA SER A 245 27.98 -23.45 1.91
C SER A 245 27.72 -23.11 3.38
N CYS A 246 27.52 -21.83 3.68
CA CYS A 246 27.23 -21.31 5.01
C CYS A 246 25.83 -20.70 5.14
N ASP A 247 25.13 -20.49 4.02
CA ASP A 247 23.91 -19.68 3.96
C ASP A 247 24.14 -18.27 4.52
N CYS A 248 25.22 -17.63 4.06
CA CYS A 248 25.69 -16.35 4.57
C CYS A 248 26.10 -15.40 3.44
N TYR A 249 26.28 -14.12 3.76
CA TYR A 249 26.65 -13.04 2.82
C TYR A 249 28.03 -12.48 3.19
N PRO A 250 29.12 -13.22 2.93
CA PRO A 250 30.44 -12.89 3.46
C PRO A 250 31.02 -11.57 2.92
N ASP A 251 30.56 -11.15 1.74
CA ASP A 251 31.06 -9.96 1.02
C ASP A 251 30.24 -8.70 1.31
N ILE A 252 29.34 -8.76 2.29
CA ILE A 252 28.49 -7.65 2.70
C ILE A 252 28.66 -7.42 4.21
N ASP A 253 28.95 -6.19 4.61
CA ASP A 253 28.80 -5.77 6.00
C ASP A 253 27.32 -5.46 6.29
N PRO A 254 26.60 -6.29 7.07
CA PRO A 254 25.17 -6.10 7.29
C PRO A 254 24.81 -4.87 8.15
N LEU A 255 25.79 -4.23 8.81
CA LEU A 255 25.52 -3.03 9.60
C LEU A 255 25.58 -1.76 8.75
N THR A 256 26.46 -1.73 7.75
CA THR A 256 26.70 -0.56 6.91
C THR A 256 26.19 -0.72 5.50
N CYS A 257 25.82 -1.94 5.11
CA CYS A 257 25.57 -2.35 3.74
C CYS A 257 26.73 -1.99 2.82
N ALA A 258 27.97 -2.10 3.30
CA ALA A 258 29.16 -1.90 2.47
C ALA A 258 29.56 -3.23 1.82
N TYR A 259 29.94 -3.17 0.54
CA TYR A 259 30.59 -4.30 -0.14
C TYR A 259 32.04 -4.45 0.36
N THR A 260 32.39 -5.65 0.82
CA THR A 260 33.70 -5.99 1.39
C THR A 260 34.44 -7.07 0.59
N GLY A 261 33.82 -7.57 -0.49
CA GLY A 261 34.39 -8.59 -1.36
C GLY A 261 35.50 -8.06 -2.27
N ASP A 262 36.23 -8.99 -2.90
CA ASP A 262 37.31 -8.74 -3.86
C ASP A 262 36.94 -9.16 -5.30
N GLY A 263 35.63 -9.21 -5.57
CA GLY A 263 35.08 -9.62 -6.85
C GLY A 263 35.47 -8.68 -8.00
N LYS A 264 35.62 -9.27 -9.18
CA LYS A 264 35.95 -8.58 -10.43
C LYS A 264 34.94 -8.91 -11.51
N ASP A 265 34.77 -7.99 -12.45
CA ASP A 265 34.10 -8.28 -13.71
C ASP A 265 34.95 -9.22 -14.59
N CYS A 266 34.39 -9.61 -15.73
CA CYS A 266 35.02 -10.50 -16.70
C CYS A 266 36.16 -9.83 -17.50
N GLN A 267 36.42 -8.54 -17.29
CA GLN A 267 37.62 -7.84 -17.79
C GLN A 267 38.74 -7.77 -16.74
N GLY A 268 38.46 -8.20 -15.50
CA GLY A 268 39.39 -8.18 -14.37
C GLY A 268 39.38 -6.86 -13.58
N THR A 269 38.41 -5.99 -13.84
CA THR A 269 38.20 -4.73 -13.11
C THR A 269 37.46 -5.04 -11.81
N ASP A 270 37.93 -4.48 -10.70
CA ASP A 270 37.25 -4.65 -9.40
C ASP A 270 35.85 -4.03 -9.46
N TYR A 271 34.85 -4.73 -8.89
CA TYR A 271 33.50 -4.18 -8.81
C TYR A 271 33.49 -2.89 -7.98
N ALA A 272 32.79 -1.88 -8.47
CA ALA A 272 32.57 -0.60 -7.79
C ALA A 272 31.14 -0.57 -7.21
N ILE A 273 30.91 -1.36 -6.17
CA ILE A 273 29.61 -1.50 -5.50
C ILE A 273 29.58 -0.61 -4.26
N PHE A 274 28.58 0.25 -4.16
CA PHE A 274 28.37 1.18 -3.06
C PHE A 274 27.16 0.75 -2.20
N PRO A 275 26.99 1.31 -0.98
CA PRO A 275 25.88 0.94 -0.13
C PRO A 275 24.50 1.12 -0.75
N GLU A 276 24.32 2.14 -1.57
CA GLU A 276 23.08 2.43 -2.30
C GLU A 276 22.73 1.30 -3.30
N ASP A 277 23.73 0.65 -3.90
CA ASP A 277 23.52 -0.49 -4.80
C ASP A 277 23.06 -1.74 -4.04
N LEU A 278 23.55 -1.95 -2.81
CA LEU A 278 23.11 -3.05 -1.93
C LEU A 278 21.77 -2.78 -1.24
N LYS A 279 21.36 -1.52 -1.17
CA LYS A 279 20.04 -1.09 -0.66
C LYS A 279 18.98 -1.07 -1.74
N ASN A 280 19.35 -1.14 -3.01
CA ASN A 280 18.40 -1.20 -4.10
C ASN A 280 17.44 -2.38 -3.89
N ALA A 281 16.13 -2.16 -4.05
CA ALA A 281 15.10 -3.17 -3.86
C ALA A 281 15.33 -4.39 -4.76
N MET A 282 15.93 -4.20 -5.94
CA MET A 282 16.26 -5.26 -6.91
C MET A 282 17.63 -5.90 -6.66
N SER A 283 18.35 -5.47 -5.63
CA SER A 283 19.58 -6.12 -5.23
C SER A 283 19.24 -7.43 -4.51
N ASN A 284 19.91 -8.52 -4.90
CA ASN A 284 19.82 -9.80 -4.19
C ASN A 284 20.75 -9.81 -2.96
N ALA A 285 20.82 -8.68 -2.27
CA ALA A 285 21.68 -8.45 -1.12
C ALA A 285 20.95 -8.70 0.20
N ASN A 286 19.84 -9.47 0.18
CA ASN A 286 18.85 -9.86 1.21
C ASN A 286 18.89 -9.18 2.60
N LEU A 287 20.06 -9.06 3.23
CA LEU A 287 20.27 -8.34 4.48
C LEU A 287 20.15 -6.80 4.38
N CYS A 288 20.23 -6.25 3.18
CA CYS A 288 20.38 -4.81 2.94
C CYS A 288 19.33 -4.12 2.06
N PRO A 289 18.54 -4.79 1.20
CA PRO A 289 17.57 -4.11 0.36
C PRO A 289 16.58 -3.27 1.19
N GLU A 290 16.34 -2.07 0.71
CA GLU A 290 15.38 -1.11 1.21
C GLU A 290 14.38 -0.79 0.07
N ASN A 291 13.37 0.03 0.37
CA ASN A 291 12.41 0.55 -0.60
C ASN A 291 13.07 1.63 -1.51
N LEU A 292 14.08 1.23 -2.29
CA LEU A 292 14.90 2.11 -3.13
C LEU A 292 14.99 1.59 -4.57
N LEU A 293 14.73 2.45 -5.55
CA LEU A 293 14.98 2.22 -6.97
C LEU A 293 15.80 3.39 -7.54
N THR A 294 16.60 3.13 -8.58
CA THR A 294 17.32 4.20 -9.28
C THR A 294 16.41 4.94 -10.27
N THR A 295 16.84 6.13 -10.70
CA THR A 295 16.16 6.88 -11.77
C THR A 295 16.01 6.04 -13.04
N GLY A 296 17.06 5.33 -13.46
CA GLY A 296 17.03 4.45 -14.63
C GLY A 296 16.03 3.29 -14.49
N GLN A 297 15.91 2.69 -13.30
CA GLN A 297 14.90 1.67 -13.02
C GLN A 297 13.47 2.25 -13.10
N GLY A 298 13.26 3.44 -12.55
CA GLY A 298 11.98 4.16 -12.63
C GLY A 298 11.57 4.51 -14.07
N ILE A 299 12.51 5.05 -14.86
CA ILE A 299 12.31 5.32 -16.30
C ILE A 299 11.93 4.03 -17.03
N ARG A 300 12.67 2.94 -16.80
CA ARG A 300 12.41 1.64 -17.42
C ARG A 300 11.01 1.11 -17.09
N ALA A 301 10.58 1.23 -15.84
CA ALA A 301 9.23 0.83 -15.41
C ALA A 301 8.13 1.62 -16.15
N ARG A 302 8.32 2.94 -16.31
CA ARG A 302 7.39 3.78 -17.09
C ARG A 302 7.37 3.37 -18.56
N GLU A 303 8.53 3.17 -19.17
CA GLU A 303 8.65 2.75 -20.57
C GLU A 303 7.96 1.40 -20.81
N ALA A 304 8.06 0.47 -19.87
CA ALA A 304 7.33 -0.80 -19.93
C ALA A 304 5.81 -0.61 -19.94
N LEU A 305 5.29 0.24 -19.05
CA LEU A 305 3.86 0.56 -18.96
C LEU A 305 3.35 1.28 -20.22
N ILE A 306 4.14 2.21 -20.77
CA ILE A 306 3.78 2.98 -21.97
C ILE A 306 3.83 2.11 -23.23
N ALA A 307 4.89 1.32 -23.39
CA ALA A 307 5.07 0.50 -24.58
C ALA A 307 4.09 -0.69 -24.62
N ASP A 308 3.75 -1.24 -23.45
CA ASP A 308 2.82 -2.36 -23.26
C ASP A 308 2.94 -3.43 -24.35
N THR A 309 4.17 -3.91 -24.57
CA THR A 309 4.50 -4.76 -25.72
C THR A 309 3.69 -6.06 -25.79
N GLN A 310 3.11 -6.50 -24.67
CA GLN A 310 2.27 -7.68 -24.57
C GLN A 310 0.76 -7.36 -24.44
N GLY A 311 0.38 -6.09 -24.35
CA GLY A 311 -1.02 -5.66 -24.16
C GLY A 311 -1.60 -6.01 -22.79
N ASN A 312 -0.74 -6.21 -21.79
CA ASN A 312 -1.14 -6.67 -20.45
C ASN A 312 -1.45 -5.51 -19.50
N TYR A 313 -0.84 -4.33 -19.71
CA TYR A 313 -1.00 -3.20 -18.79
C TYR A 313 -2.19 -2.33 -19.12
N ALA A 314 -2.48 -2.08 -20.40
CA ALA A 314 -3.53 -1.16 -20.82
C ALA A 314 -4.90 -1.41 -20.13
N PRO A 315 -5.35 -2.66 -19.90
CA PRO A 315 -6.58 -2.91 -19.16
C PRO A 315 -6.55 -2.46 -17.69
N THR A 316 -5.36 -2.43 -17.08
CA THR A 316 -5.15 -2.07 -15.67
C THR A 316 -4.92 -0.57 -15.46
N LEU A 317 -4.65 0.17 -16.53
CA LEU A 317 -4.43 1.61 -16.45
C LEU A 317 -5.75 2.35 -16.28
N THR A 318 -5.72 3.38 -15.45
CA THR A 318 -6.85 4.28 -15.19
C THR A 318 -6.40 5.73 -15.26
N THR A 319 -7.32 6.66 -15.01
CA THR A 319 -7.03 8.09 -14.99
C THR A 319 -6.67 8.57 -13.59
N ILE A 320 -5.95 9.68 -13.55
CA ILE A 320 -5.64 10.43 -12.32
C ILE A 320 -6.86 10.77 -11.47
N GLU A 321 -8.04 10.96 -12.09
CA GLU A 321 -9.31 11.20 -11.37
C GLU A 321 -9.58 10.12 -10.31
N SER A 322 -9.24 8.86 -10.59
CA SER A 322 -9.50 7.76 -9.67
C SER A 322 -8.75 7.88 -8.34
N LEU A 323 -7.61 8.59 -8.30
CA LEU A 323 -6.89 8.85 -7.05
C LEU A 323 -7.66 9.80 -6.13
N TYR A 324 -8.57 10.61 -6.68
CA TYR A 324 -9.43 11.54 -5.95
C TYR A 324 -10.78 10.95 -5.55
N GLU A 325 -10.97 9.66 -5.80
CA GLU A 325 -12.11 8.89 -5.33
C GLU A 325 -11.74 8.15 -4.04
N PRO A 326 -12.64 8.11 -3.04
CA PRO A 326 -12.43 7.26 -1.88
C PRO A 326 -12.30 5.80 -2.30
N TYR A 327 -11.53 5.01 -1.55
CA TYR A 327 -11.45 3.56 -1.76
C TYR A 327 -12.55 2.81 -0.99
N ALA A 328 -13.07 3.42 0.07
CA ALA A 328 -14.16 2.91 0.89
C ALA A 328 -15.02 4.06 1.41
N GLY A 329 -16.26 3.76 1.77
CA GLY A 329 -17.26 4.76 2.12
C GLY A 329 -17.74 5.59 0.92
N GLU A 330 -18.66 6.50 1.18
CA GLU A 330 -19.34 7.27 0.12
C GLU A 330 -19.37 8.75 0.47
N TYR A 331 -19.37 9.60 -0.56
CA TYR A 331 -19.73 11.00 -0.35
C TYR A 331 -21.18 11.08 0.06
N TYR A 332 -21.43 11.87 1.10
CA TYR A 332 -22.74 11.97 1.67
C TYR A 332 -23.50 13.12 1.03
N ASP A 333 -24.69 12.85 0.50
CA ASP A 333 -25.47 13.86 -0.20
C ASP A 333 -26.54 14.53 0.70
N LEU A 334 -27.15 13.79 1.64
CA LEU A 334 -28.34 14.24 2.41
C LEU A 334 -28.58 13.46 3.72
N GLY A 335 -28.80 14.15 4.86
CA GLY A 335 -29.34 13.63 6.16
C GLY A 335 -28.38 13.71 7.39
N PRO A 336 -28.46 12.81 8.41
CA PRO A 336 -27.59 12.82 9.58
C PRO A 336 -26.14 12.43 9.32
N GLU A 337 -25.24 12.71 10.29
CA GLU A 337 -23.84 12.29 10.16
C GLU A 337 -23.77 10.77 9.97
N GLN A 338 -23.15 10.35 8.87
CA GLN A 338 -22.86 8.95 8.56
C GLN A 338 -22.11 8.28 9.73
N ASP A 339 -22.36 6.99 9.94
CA ASP A 339 -21.54 6.18 10.85
C ASP A 339 -20.07 6.42 10.46
N PRO A 340 -19.13 6.58 11.41
CA PRO A 340 -17.71 6.71 11.11
C PRO A 340 -17.18 5.71 10.07
N LYS A 341 -17.79 4.54 9.96
CA LYS A 341 -17.49 3.49 8.97
C LYS A 341 -17.88 3.80 7.53
N ASP A 342 -18.80 4.74 7.31
CA ASP A 342 -19.31 5.10 5.99
C ASP A 342 -18.63 6.35 5.40
N LYS A 343 -17.70 6.96 6.16
CA LYS A 343 -16.93 8.14 5.74
C LYS A 343 -16.11 7.83 4.47
N PRO A 344 -15.96 8.81 3.54
CA PRO A 344 -15.12 8.62 2.36
C PRO A 344 -13.65 8.54 2.77
N LEU A 345 -13.13 7.32 2.81
CA LEU A 345 -11.75 6.99 3.15
C LEU A 345 -10.88 6.99 1.90
N PHE A 346 -9.74 7.67 1.99
CA PHE A 346 -8.75 7.80 0.95
C PHE A 346 -7.56 6.90 1.24
N GLN A 347 -6.97 6.36 0.18
CA GLN A 347 -5.89 5.40 0.34
C GLN A 347 -4.63 6.08 0.88
N PRO A 348 -3.80 5.38 1.67
CA PRO A 348 -2.52 5.91 2.11
C PRO A 348 -1.48 6.00 0.97
N GLY A 349 -0.31 6.59 1.27
CA GLY A 349 0.80 6.72 0.32
C GLY A 349 0.86 8.05 -0.45
N PHE A 350 0.05 9.05 -0.04
CA PHE A 350 0.01 10.37 -0.65
C PHE A 350 0.04 11.48 0.39
N ASP A 351 0.70 12.60 0.06
CA ASP A 351 0.57 13.82 0.83
C ASP A 351 -0.72 14.54 0.42
N TYR A 352 -1.74 14.47 1.29
CA TYR A 352 -3.02 15.13 1.08
C TYR A 352 -3.04 16.51 1.72
N LYS A 353 -3.63 17.48 1.02
CA LYS A 353 -3.96 18.80 1.57
C LYS A 353 -5.42 19.10 1.27
N PHE A 354 -6.14 19.60 2.26
CA PHE A 354 -7.55 19.95 2.13
C PHE A 354 -7.72 21.46 2.30
N TYR A 355 -8.23 22.11 1.26
CA TYR A 355 -8.43 23.56 1.23
C TYR A 355 -9.90 23.89 1.36
N ARG A 356 -10.25 24.98 2.04
CA ARG A 356 -11.65 25.37 2.20
C ARG A 356 -12.32 25.64 0.87
N CYS A 357 -13.54 25.19 0.63
CA CYS A 357 -14.33 25.66 -0.52
C CYS A 357 -14.95 27.05 -0.24
N CYS A 358 -15.22 27.86 -1.28
CA CYS A 358 -15.75 29.21 -1.09
C CYS A 358 -17.28 29.38 -1.27
N CYS A 359 -17.94 28.52 -2.06
CA CYS A 359 -19.33 28.71 -2.54
C CYS A 359 -20.06 27.38 -2.73
N ASP A 360 -21.37 27.46 -3.01
CA ASP A 360 -22.25 26.32 -3.29
C ASP A 360 -22.02 25.78 -4.72
N TYR A 361 -21.27 24.67 -4.84
CA TYR A 361 -21.07 23.92 -6.10
C TYR A 361 -21.89 22.62 -6.12
N PRO A 362 -22.03 21.90 -7.25
CA PRO A 362 -22.49 20.51 -7.24
C PRO A 362 -21.53 19.65 -6.40
N GLN A 363 -22.04 18.76 -5.56
CA GLN A 363 -21.25 18.08 -4.53
C GLN A 363 -21.32 16.56 -4.68
N PRO A 364 -20.18 15.85 -4.59
CA PRO A 364 -18.84 16.39 -4.83
C PRO A 364 -18.74 16.97 -6.25
N SER A 365 -17.91 18.00 -6.45
CA SER A 365 -17.75 18.59 -7.78
C SER A 365 -17.21 17.56 -8.77
N ASP A 366 -17.51 17.72 -10.07
CA ASP A 366 -16.86 16.91 -11.10
C ASP A 366 -15.34 17.08 -11.01
N PHE A 367 -14.57 16.04 -11.33
CA PHE A 367 -13.11 16.13 -11.27
C PHE A 367 -12.58 17.23 -12.20
N ASN A 368 -13.17 17.35 -13.39
CA ASN A 368 -12.72 18.32 -14.39
C ASN A 368 -13.28 19.73 -14.12
N ASP A 369 -14.21 19.88 -13.17
CA ASP A 369 -14.70 21.18 -12.75
C ASP A 369 -13.71 21.83 -11.76
N VAL A 370 -12.88 22.71 -12.29
CA VAL A 370 -11.92 23.54 -11.54
C VAL A 370 -12.39 24.97 -11.38
N SER A 371 -13.67 25.25 -11.65
CA SER A 371 -14.23 26.61 -11.58
C SER A 371 -14.44 27.10 -10.15
N PHE A 372 -14.32 26.21 -9.15
CA PHE A 372 -14.48 26.57 -7.75
C PHE A 372 -13.28 27.34 -7.21
N GLU A 373 -13.53 28.38 -6.41
CA GLU A 373 -12.47 29.00 -5.62
C GLU A 373 -12.28 28.22 -4.32
N TYR A 374 -11.01 28.09 -3.91
CA TYR A 374 -10.62 27.51 -2.64
C TYR A 374 -9.88 28.55 -1.79
N GLY A 375 -10.11 28.50 -0.48
CA GLY A 375 -9.72 29.54 0.46
C GLY A 375 -8.25 29.46 0.88
N GLY A 376 -7.51 30.54 0.61
CA GLY A 376 -6.21 30.85 1.22
C GLY A 376 -5.03 30.01 0.74
N VAL A 377 -3.81 30.43 1.11
CA VAL A 377 -2.55 29.73 0.79
C VAL A 377 -2.34 28.49 1.68
N ASN A 378 -3.09 28.37 2.78
CA ASN A 378 -2.86 27.38 3.82
C ASN A 378 -3.99 26.34 3.83
N PRO A 379 -3.66 25.03 3.85
CA PRO A 379 -4.66 23.98 4.00
C PRO A 379 -5.26 23.96 5.42
N ILE A 380 -6.52 23.51 5.53
CA ILE A 380 -7.21 23.26 6.80
C ILE A 380 -6.70 21.96 7.45
N LEU A 381 -6.41 20.97 6.62
CA LEU A 381 -5.88 19.67 7.03
C LEU A 381 -4.77 19.27 6.06
N SER A 382 -3.69 18.73 6.60
CA SER A 382 -2.63 18.09 5.82
C SER A 382 -2.34 16.74 6.43
N ILE A 383 -2.26 15.73 5.58
CA ILE A 383 -1.99 14.34 5.96
C ILE A 383 -0.77 13.91 5.17
N SER A 384 0.20 13.30 5.84
CA SER A 384 1.43 12.88 5.20
C SER A 384 1.26 11.55 4.46
N LYS A 385 2.04 11.32 3.41
CA LYS A 385 2.17 10.01 2.75
C LYS A 385 2.60 8.89 3.70
N TYR A 386 3.19 9.24 4.86
CA TYR A 386 3.61 8.33 5.92
C TYR A 386 2.60 8.17 7.07
N GLU A 387 1.35 8.64 6.92
CA GLU A 387 0.30 8.39 7.91
C GLU A 387 0.04 6.88 8.06
N THR A 388 -0.13 6.41 9.30
CA THR A 388 -0.38 5.00 9.62
C THR A 388 -1.77 4.75 10.20
N ASP A 389 -2.45 5.80 10.68
CA ASP A 389 -3.85 5.75 11.05
C ASP A 389 -4.74 6.09 9.84
N PHE A 390 -5.05 5.07 9.04
CA PHE A 390 -5.77 5.24 7.77
C PHE A 390 -7.21 5.76 7.94
N ASP A 391 -7.80 5.63 9.14
CA ASP A 391 -9.12 6.16 9.45
C ASP A 391 -9.15 7.71 9.50
N LEU A 392 -7.97 8.34 9.61
CA LEU A 392 -7.83 9.80 9.57
C LEU A 392 -7.83 10.35 8.14
N ILE A 393 -7.57 9.51 7.14
CA ILE A 393 -7.45 9.90 5.73
C ILE A 393 -8.86 10.02 5.11
N THR A 394 -9.63 10.98 5.60
CA THR A 394 -10.99 11.25 5.16
C THR A 394 -11.07 12.62 4.50
N HIS A 395 -12.03 12.80 3.58
CA HIS A 395 -12.28 14.11 2.98
C HIS A 395 -13.12 14.99 3.91
N PRO A 396 -12.56 16.06 4.52
CA PRO A 396 -13.32 16.91 5.42
C PRO A 396 -14.44 17.64 4.68
N ASN A 397 -15.55 17.84 5.37
CA ASN A 397 -16.66 18.62 4.83
C ASN A 397 -16.24 20.06 4.53
N HIS A 398 -16.81 20.65 3.48
CA HIS A 398 -16.53 22.01 3.02
C HIS A 398 -15.06 22.23 2.59
N THR A 399 -14.44 21.19 2.01
CA THR A 399 -13.06 21.26 1.51
C THR A 399 -12.91 20.69 0.12
N ALA A 400 -11.88 21.14 -0.60
CA ALA A 400 -11.40 20.55 -1.83
C ALA A 400 -10.08 19.81 -1.53
N ILE A 401 -9.90 18.69 -2.21
CA ILE A 401 -8.75 17.79 -2.01
C ILE A 401 -7.63 18.16 -2.99
N TYR A 402 -6.42 18.18 -2.46
CA TYR A 402 -5.17 18.30 -3.20
C TYR A 402 -4.31 17.10 -2.87
N ILE A 403 -3.78 16.45 -3.90
CA ILE A 403 -2.78 15.40 -3.78
C ILE A 403 -1.47 16.00 -4.28
N GLU A 404 -0.43 15.98 -3.43
CA GLU A 404 0.90 16.38 -3.83
C GLU A 404 1.50 15.28 -4.71
N MET A 405 1.74 15.62 -5.98
CA MET A 405 2.36 14.74 -6.94
C MET A 405 3.78 15.24 -7.18
N GLU A 406 4.77 14.36 -6.97
CA GLU A 406 6.19 14.74 -7.08
C GLU A 406 6.60 15.09 -8.51
N LEU A 407 5.90 14.52 -9.49
CA LEU A 407 6.07 14.80 -10.90
C LEU A 407 4.72 15.08 -11.55
N CYS A 408 4.76 15.87 -12.62
CA CYS A 408 3.70 15.92 -13.64
C CYS A 408 2.40 16.62 -13.17
N ASP A 409 2.49 17.94 -12.96
CA ASP A 409 1.33 18.81 -12.67
C ASP A 409 0.22 18.61 -13.72
N TYR A 410 -0.92 18.06 -13.27
CA TYR A 410 -2.03 17.78 -14.17
C TYR A 410 -2.84 19.06 -14.40
N ASN A 411 -2.74 19.63 -15.61
CA ASN A 411 -3.43 20.85 -16.03
C ASN A 411 -3.15 22.08 -15.14
N GLY A 412 -1.96 22.17 -14.54
CA GLY A 412 -1.50 23.36 -13.80
C GLY A 412 -2.19 23.62 -12.45
N GLN A 413 -2.99 22.68 -11.93
CA GLN A 413 -3.57 22.74 -10.59
C GLN A 413 -3.97 21.33 -10.15
N ASN A 414 -3.53 20.86 -8.96
CA ASN A 414 -3.89 19.54 -8.42
C ASN A 414 -5.04 19.60 -7.39
N VAL A 415 -5.58 20.78 -7.08
CA VAL A 415 -6.77 20.93 -6.22
C VAL A 415 -8.03 20.56 -7.02
N ARG A 416 -8.81 19.59 -6.54
CA ARG A 416 -9.93 18.94 -7.23
C ARG A 416 -11.05 18.58 -6.26
N LYS A 417 -12.21 18.17 -6.81
CA LYS A 417 -13.38 17.62 -6.07
C LYS A 417 -13.71 18.44 -4.81
N CYS A 418 -14.24 19.65 -4.95
CA CYS A 418 -14.81 20.33 -3.78
C CYS A 418 -15.95 19.47 -3.21
N TYR A 419 -15.97 19.25 -1.90
CA TYR A 419 -17.01 18.53 -1.18
C TYR A 419 -17.56 19.40 -0.05
N ASP A 420 -18.84 19.73 -0.14
CA ASP A 420 -19.54 20.67 0.73
C ASP A 420 -20.97 20.23 1.02
N ASN A 421 -21.13 19.38 2.03
CA ASN A 421 -22.43 18.93 2.49
C ASN A 421 -22.97 19.84 3.61
N TRP A 422 -23.77 20.85 3.23
CA TRP A 422 -24.52 21.70 4.16
C TRP A 422 -25.73 21.00 4.79
N ASN A 423 -26.20 19.88 4.22
CA ASN A 423 -27.31 19.09 4.77
C ASN A 423 -26.95 18.38 6.09
N ARG A 424 -25.70 18.53 6.58
CA ARG A 424 -25.30 18.21 7.95
C ARG A 424 -26.05 19.03 9.02
N ALA A 425 -26.52 20.23 8.68
CA ALA A 425 -27.31 21.04 9.60
C ALA A 425 -28.76 20.56 9.58
N ALA A 426 -29.30 20.20 10.74
CA ALA A 426 -30.72 19.86 10.85
C ALA A 426 -31.57 21.11 10.54
N ASP A 427 -32.66 20.96 9.80
CA ASP A 427 -33.56 22.07 9.47
C ASP A 427 -34.41 22.48 10.66
N ASP A 428 -34.75 21.50 11.48
CA ASP A 428 -35.39 21.68 12.76
C ASP A 428 -35.10 20.47 13.66
N GLY A 429 -35.65 20.50 14.86
CA GLY A 429 -35.58 19.37 15.75
C GLY A 429 -36.30 19.62 17.06
N SER A 430 -36.06 18.76 18.05
CA SER A 430 -36.57 18.96 19.39
C SER A 430 -35.63 18.43 20.45
N VAL A 431 -35.67 19.06 21.62
CA VAL A 431 -35.03 18.54 22.83
C VAL A 431 -36.12 18.10 23.80
N THR A 432 -36.20 16.81 24.05
CA THR A 432 -37.13 16.17 24.98
C THR A 432 -36.44 15.92 26.31
N LYS A 433 -36.83 16.64 27.37
CA LYS A 433 -36.39 16.38 28.74
C LYS A 433 -37.30 15.36 29.42
N PHE A 434 -36.73 14.31 30.00
CA PHE A 434 -37.47 13.37 30.85
C PHE A 434 -37.50 13.90 32.28
N ASN A 435 -38.69 14.34 32.73
CA ASN A 435 -38.82 15.15 33.95
C ASN A 435 -38.46 14.39 35.23
N ASP A 436 -38.52 13.06 35.19
CA ASP A 436 -38.15 12.16 36.29
C ASP A 436 -36.86 11.37 36.03
N GLY A 437 -36.14 11.68 34.95
CA GLY A 437 -34.88 11.02 34.59
C GLY A 437 -35.06 9.58 34.08
N VAL A 438 -36.28 9.17 33.69
CA VAL A 438 -36.57 7.84 33.16
C VAL A 438 -37.23 7.95 31.79
N PHE A 439 -36.90 7.04 30.88
CA PHE A 439 -37.57 6.94 29.58
C PHE A 439 -39.05 6.57 29.74
N ASN A 440 -39.92 7.57 29.69
CA ASN A 440 -41.37 7.43 29.79
C ASN A 440 -42.08 8.62 29.11
N THR A 441 -43.39 8.76 29.33
CA THR A 441 -44.20 9.83 28.74
C THR A 441 -44.21 11.14 29.54
N ASN A 442 -43.57 11.17 30.71
CA ASN A 442 -43.48 12.36 31.56
C ASN A 442 -42.32 13.25 31.08
N VAL A 443 -42.56 13.93 29.97
CA VAL A 443 -41.54 14.68 29.24
C VAL A 443 -41.92 16.14 29.03
N THR A 444 -40.90 16.97 28.86
CA THR A 444 -41.03 18.33 28.32
C THR A 444 -40.33 18.37 26.97
N VAL A 445 -41.08 18.57 25.89
CA VAL A 445 -40.54 18.68 24.52
C VAL A 445 -40.33 20.14 24.18
N MET A 446 -39.13 20.49 23.73
CA MET A 446 -38.73 21.84 23.34
C MET A 446 -38.38 21.83 21.85
N PRO A 447 -39.27 22.27 20.96
CA PRO A 447 -38.97 22.44 19.54
C PRO A 447 -37.82 23.43 19.34
N LYS A 448 -36.99 23.18 18.33
CA LYS A 448 -35.84 24.00 17.96
C LYS A 448 -35.88 24.22 16.45
N ASP A 449 -35.56 25.44 16.04
CA ASP A 449 -35.32 25.77 14.63
C ASP A 449 -33.89 25.39 14.23
N SER A 450 -33.57 25.44 12.94
CA SER A 450 -32.23 25.10 12.41
C SER A 450 -31.09 25.79 13.16
N GLN A 451 -31.24 27.06 13.53
CA GLN A 451 -30.16 27.77 14.23
C GLN A 451 -29.95 27.22 15.65
N SER A 452 -31.02 26.97 16.39
CA SER A 452 -30.94 26.56 17.79
C SER A 452 -30.74 25.06 18.00
N ILE A 453 -31.06 24.21 17.01
CA ILE A 453 -30.79 22.76 17.07
C ILE A 453 -29.35 22.44 16.69
N ASN A 454 -28.72 23.26 15.84
CA ASN A 454 -27.34 23.12 15.42
C ASN A 454 -26.35 23.96 16.24
N ASP A 455 -26.82 24.58 17.33
CA ASP A 455 -25.97 25.36 18.22
C ASP A 455 -24.90 24.45 18.87
N PRO A 456 -23.59 24.73 18.68
CA PRO A 456 -22.53 23.90 19.25
C PRO A 456 -22.57 23.85 20.79
N ASP A 457 -23.16 24.85 21.44
CA ASP A 457 -23.30 24.91 22.89
C ASP A 457 -24.64 24.33 23.40
N LEU A 458 -25.51 23.82 22.52
CA LEU A 458 -26.83 23.30 22.87
C LEU A 458 -26.79 22.34 24.06
N VAL A 459 -25.90 21.35 24.03
CA VAL A 459 -25.74 20.35 25.10
C VAL A 459 -25.15 20.96 26.37
N ASN A 460 -24.22 21.90 26.22
CA ASN A 460 -23.58 22.60 27.34
C ASN A 460 -24.57 23.50 28.10
N ASP A 461 -25.56 24.03 27.40
CA ASP A 461 -26.62 24.89 27.96
C ASP A 461 -27.76 24.11 28.62
N LEU A 462 -27.88 22.80 28.38
CA LEU A 462 -28.88 21.98 29.07
C LEU A 462 -28.60 21.94 30.58
N GLY A 463 -29.63 22.06 31.41
CA GLY A 463 -29.50 21.78 32.84
C GLY A 463 -29.28 20.28 33.10
N PRO A 464 -28.95 19.89 34.35
CA PRO A 464 -28.89 18.48 34.73
C PRO A 464 -30.19 17.73 34.44
N GLY A 465 -30.09 16.47 34.02
CA GLY A 465 -31.24 15.61 33.67
C GLY A 465 -30.96 14.64 32.51
N LEU A 466 -31.97 13.84 32.16
CA LEU A 466 -31.99 12.96 30.99
C LEU A 466 -32.72 13.66 29.84
N TYR A 467 -32.10 13.67 28.66
CA TYR A 467 -32.63 14.31 27.46
C TYR A 467 -32.54 13.37 26.25
N LYS A 468 -33.48 13.52 25.31
CA LYS A 468 -33.41 13.03 23.94
C LYS A 468 -33.40 14.24 23.01
N ILE A 469 -32.44 14.31 22.10
CA ILE A 469 -32.32 15.35 21.07
C ILE A 469 -32.68 14.69 19.75
N ASP A 470 -33.74 15.20 19.12
CA ASP A 470 -34.19 14.77 17.80
C ASP A 470 -33.83 15.85 16.80
N LYS A 471 -33.20 15.46 15.68
CA LYS A 471 -32.85 16.33 14.56
C LYS A 471 -33.57 15.84 13.32
N ASN A 472 -34.15 16.75 12.56
CA ASN A 472 -34.78 16.44 11.28
C ASN A 472 -34.04 17.16 10.15
N TYR A 473 -33.92 16.47 9.02
CA TYR A 473 -33.16 16.93 7.86
C TYR A 473 -34.05 17.07 6.62
N ASN A 474 -33.59 17.84 5.63
CA ASN A 474 -34.35 18.22 4.42
C ASN A 474 -34.78 17.03 3.57
N ASP A 475 -34.09 15.90 3.70
CA ASP A 475 -34.39 14.64 3.03
C ASP A 475 -35.42 13.78 3.75
N GLY A 476 -35.91 14.23 4.91
CA GLY A 476 -36.87 13.53 5.76
C GLY A 476 -36.23 12.48 6.68
N SER A 477 -34.90 12.38 6.70
CA SER A 477 -34.18 11.57 7.70
C SER A 477 -34.17 12.27 9.06
N THR A 478 -33.91 11.49 10.11
CA THR A 478 -33.89 11.97 11.50
C THR A 478 -32.72 11.37 12.27
N ASP A 479 -32.10 12.14 13.16
CA ASP A 479 -31.10 11.68 14.14
C ASP A 479 -31.63 11.82 15.56
N GLU A 480 -31.39 10.82 16.40
CA GLU A 480 -31.81 10.79 17.80
C GLU A 480 -30.60 10.55 18.71
N THR A 481 -30.25 11.54 19.53
CA THR A 481 -29.18 11.44 20.52
C THR A 481 -29.74 11.46 21.94
N VAL A 482 -29.32 10.51 22.78
CA VAL A 482 -29.66 10.49 24.21
C VAL A 482 -28.52 11.04 25.05
N ILE A 483 -28.82 11.95 25.97
CA ILE A 483 -27.84 12.58 26.86
C ILE A 483 -28.30 12.50 28.32
N GLN A 484 -27.43 11.96 29.18
CA GLN A 484 -27.57 12.05 30.63
C GLN A 484 -26.58 13.07 31.18
N LYS A 485 -27.08 14.23 31.64
CA LYS A 485 -26.25 15.29 32.22
C LYS A 485 -26.33 15.25 33.74
N ASN A 486 -25.21 14.92 34.38
CA ASN A 486 -25.09 14.92 35.83
C ASN A 486 -24.78 16.33 36.36
N ASN A 487 -25.09 16.59 37.65
CA ASN A 487 -24.58 17.79 38.31
C ASN A 487 -23.05 17.70 38.37
N ASN A 488 -22.35 18.72 37.88
CA ASN A 488 -20.95 18.94 38.23
C ASN A 488 -20.82 19.30 39.71
#